data_AF-A0A2U1K3E4-F1
#
_entry.id   AF-A0A2U1K3E4-F1
#
_cell.length_a   1.000
_cell.length_b   1.000
_cell.length_c   1.000
_cell.angle_alpha   90.00
_cell.angle_beta   90.00
_cell.angle_gamma   90.00
#
_symmetry.space_group_name_H-M   'P 1'
#
loop_
_entity.id
_entity.type
_entity.pdbx_description
1 polymer ?
#
loop_
_entity_poly.entity_id
_entity_poly.type
_entity_poly.pdbx_seq_one_letter_code
_entity_poly.pdbx_strand_id
1 'polypeptide(L)' 'MELVQCIKNVYAKVLHDYIEIENAQVLFTKGYVYPVFKDELDNWLTIDDEGEQHMIASEVKSIADDGWFQEYFRRL' A
#
# COMPACT_ATOMS: atom_id res chain seq x y z
N MET A 1 -3.94 -14.02 6.61
CA MET A 1 -4.17 -12.58 6.89
C MET A 1 -3.02 -12.12 7.76
N GLU A 2 -2.24 -11.18 7.27
CA GLU A 2 -1.10 -10.58 7.96
C GLU A 2 -1.43 -9.12 8.28
N LEU A 3 -0.73 -8.53 9.26
CA LEU A 3 -0.82 -7.10 9.56
C LEU A 3 0.49 -6.43 9.18
N VAL A 4 0.41 -5.29 8.52
CA VAL A 4 1.56 -4.49 8.13
C VAL A 4 1.40 -3.07 8.65
N GLN A 5 2.50 -2.46 9.06
CA GLN A 5 2.50 -1.06 9.47
C GLN A 5 2.98 -0.19 8.31
N CYS A 6 2.21 0.84 7.99
CA CYS A 6 2.63 1.90 7.08
C CYS A 6 3.73 2.74 7.75
N ILE A 7 4.91 2.83 7.14
CA ILE A 7 6.07 3.57 7.66
C ILE A 7 6.24 4.94 7.01
N LYS A 8 5.55 5.19 5.90
CA LYS A 8 5.56 6.44 5.12
C LYS A 8 4.20 6.65 4.45
N ASN A 9 3.66 7.88 4.49
CA ASN A 9 2.38 8.18 3.87
C ASN A 9 2.39 7.78 2.39
N VAL A 10 1.33 7.11 1.96
CA VAL A 10 1.08 6.77 0.55
C VAL A 10 -0.05 7.65 0.05
N TYR A 11 0.16 8.27 -1.10
CA TYR A 11 -0.79 9.18 -1.71
C TYR A 11 -1.33 8.57 -3.00
N ALA A 12 -2.60 8.83 -3.31
CA ALA A 12 -3.20 8.45 -4.58
C ALA A 12 -2.43 9.10 -5.73
N LYS A 13 -2.12 8.31 -6.77
CA LYS A 13 -1.42 8.81 -7.93
C LYS A 13 -2.35 9.69 -8.76
N VAL A 14 -2.11 10.99 -8.77
CA VAL A 14 -2.86 11.93 -9.61
C VAL A 14 -2.35 11.80 -11.05
N LEU A 15 -3.22 11.41 -11.98
CA LEU A 15 -2.88 11.06 -13.37
C LEU A 15 -2.47 12.25 -14.26
N HIS A 16 -2.34 13.46 -13.71
CA HIS A 16 -1.90 14.62 -14.47
C HIS A 16 -0.52 15.06 -13.96
N ASP A 17 0.47 14.96 -14.85
CA ASP A 17 1.83 15.41 -14.63
C ASP A 17 1.85 16.83 -14.02
N TYR A 18 2.59 16.96 -12.92
CA TYR A 18 3.22 18.19 -12.43
C TYR A 18 2.42 19.26 -11.67
N ILE A 19 1.12 19.13 -11.41
CA ILE A 19 0.40 20.18 -10.65
C ILE A 19 -0.42 19.55 -9.50
N GLU A 20 -0.07 19.97 -8.28
CA GLU A 20 -0.79 19.76 -7.01
C GLU A 20 -0.64 18.41 -6.30
N ILE A 21 0.51 18.23 -5.63
CA ILE A 21 0.61 17.34 -4.44
C ILE A 21 -0.34 17.84 -3.32
N GLU A 22 -0.80 19.09 -3.37
CA GLU A 22 -1.66 19.70 -2.34
C GLU A 22 -3.05 19.05 -2.21
N ASN A 23 -3.52 18.33 -3.24
CA ASN A 23 -4.85 17.69 -3.24
C ASN A 23 -4.79 16.16 -3.39
N ALA A 24 -3.62 15.53 -3.31
CA ALA A 24 -3.51 14.08 -3.40
C ALA A 24 -4.08 13.43 -2.13
N GLN A 25 -5.15 12.65 -2.28
CA GLN A 25 -5.75 11.89 -1.19
C GLN A 25 -4.72 10.93 -0.57
N VAL A 26 -4.65 10.88 0.76
CA VAL A 26 -3.81 9.91 1.47
C VAL A 26 -4.54 8.56 1.46
N LEU A 27 -3.90 7.54 0.87
CA LEU A 27 -4.42 6.17 0.89
C LEU A 27 -4.00 5.44 2.16
N PHE A 28 -2.73 5.61 2.57
CA PHE A 28 -2.19 4.95 3.76
C PHE A 28 -1.46 5.95 4.64
N THR A 29 -1.85 6.01 5.91
CA THR A 29 -1.31 6.94 6.90
C THR A 29 -0.12 6.31 7.64
N LYS A 30 0.99 7.04 7.71
CA LYS A 30 2.18 6.62 8.46
C LYS A 30 1.83 6.33 9.92
N GLY A 31 2.30 5.18 10.39
CA GLY A 31 2.09 4.67 11.75
C GLY A 31 0.88 3.75 11.88
N TYR A 32 -0.06 3.79 10.93
CA TYR A 32 -1.26 2.97 10.97
C TYR A 32 -0.96 1.54 10.51
N VAL A 33 -1.83 0.62 10.92
CA VAL A 33 -1.70 -0.80 10.64
C VAL A 33 -2.84 -1.22 9.73
N TYR A 34 -2.49 -1.92 8.66
CA TYR A 34 -3.42 -2.32 7.62
C TYR A 34 -3.41 -3.84 7.45
N PRO A 35 -4.58 -4.45 7.16
CA PRO A 35 -4.68 -5.87 6.91
C PRO A 35 -4.20 -6.21 5.50
N VAL A 36 -3.43 -7.28 5.39
CA VAL A 36 -2.93 -7.78 4.10
C VAL A 36 -3.48 -9.17 3.81
N PHE A 37 -3.91 -9.34 2.57
CA PHE A 37 -4.46 -10.57 2.02
C PHE A 37 -3.85 -10.85 0.65
N LYS A 38 -3.86 -12.13 0.27
CA LYS A 38 -3.51 -12.57 -1.07
C LYS A 38 -4.78 -12.81 -1.88
N ASP A 39 -4.79 -12.41 -3.14
CA ASP A 39 -5.84 -12.80 -4.08
C ASP A 39 -5.55 -14.16 -4.74
N GLU A 40 -6.44 -14.59 -5.65
CA GLU A 40 -6.30 -15.85 -6.40
C GLU A 40 -5.12 -15.87 -7.38
N LEU A 41 -4.54 -14.71 -7.68
CA LEU A 41 -3.43 -14.52 -8.60
C LEU A 41 -2.08 -14.31 -7.88
N ASP A 42 -2.04 -14.58 -6.57
CA ASP A 42 -0.85 -14.39 -5.72
C ASP A 42 -0.40 -12.92 -5.56
N ASN A 43 -1.28 -11.96 -5.86
CA ASN A 43 -1.04 -10.54 -5.57
C ASN A 43 -1.33 -10.25 -4.10
N TRP A 44 -0.53 -9.35 -3.52
CA TRP A 44 -0.73 -8.88 -2.16
C TRP A 44 -1.53 -7.59 -2.17
N LEU A 45 -2.66 -7.62 -1.47
CA LEU A 45 -3.64 -6.54 -1.41
C LEU A 45 -3.80 -6.07 0.04
N THR A 46 -4.12 -4.79 0.19
CA THR A 46 -4.52 -4.16 1.45
C THR A 46 -5.79 -3.34 1.24
N ILE A 47 -6.43 -2.94 2.33
CA ILE A 47 -7.60 -2.04 2.31
C ILE A 47 -7.20 -0.72 2.94
N ASP A 48 -7.59 0.40 2.33
CA ASP A 48 -7.38 1.75 2.86
C ASP A 48 -8.44 2.17 3.89
N ASP A 49 -8.33 3.41 4.37
CA ASP A 49 -9.24 3.96 5.37
C ASP A 49 -10.68 4.19 4.83
N GLU A 50 -10.89 4.12 3.51
CA GLU A 50 -12.19 4.28 2.85
C GLU A 50 -12.83 2.94 2.46
N GLY A 51 -12.11 1.83 2.65
CA GLY A 51 -12.57 0.48 2.32
C GLY A 51 -12.20 0.03 0.91
N GLU A 52 -11.37 0.78 0.19
CA GLU A 52 -10.92 0.42 -1.16
C GLU A 52 -9.70 -0.50 -1.11
N GLN A 53 -9.65 -1.44 -2.06
CA GLN A 53 -8.57 -2.42 -2.17
C GLN A 53 -7.43 -1.88 -3.04
N HIS A 54 -6.21 -1.96 -2.53
CA HIS A 54 -5.00 -1.56 -3.24
C HIS A 54 -3.99 -2.69 -3.28
N MET A 55 -3.33 -2.86 -4.41
CA MET A 55 -2.23 -3.81 -4.56
C MET A 55 -0.92 -3.18 -4.04
N ILE A 56 -0.23 -3.92 -3.19
CA ILE A 56 1.01 -3.48 -2.52
C ILE A 56 2.23 -4.35 -2.86
N ALA A 57 2.02 -5.49 -3.51
CA ALA A 57 3.07 -6.26 -4.18
C ALA A 57 2.43 -7.24 -5.18
N SER A 58 3.15 -7.55 -6.27
CA SER A 58 2.76 -8.54 -7.28
C SER A 58 3.96 -9.39 -7.68
N GLU A 59 3.73 -10.61 -8.15
CA GLU A 59 4.77 -11.50 -8.70
C GLU A 59 5.92 -11.85 -7.74
N VAL A 60 5.73 -11.67 -6.43
CA VAL A 60 6.71 -11.99 -5.39
C VAL A 60 6.23 -13.12 -4.47
N LYS A 61 7.16 -14.02 -4.11
CA LYS A 61 6.87 -15.12 -3.18
C LYS A 61 6.58 -14.62 -1.76
N SER A 62 7.37 -13.65 -1.31
CA SER A 62 7.19 -12.96 -0.04
C SER A 62 6.95 -11.49 -0.30
N ILE A 63 5.96 -10.90 0.36
CA ILE A 63 5.71 -9.45 0.28
C ILE A 63 6.93 -8.63 0.70
N ALA A 64 7.78 -9.21 1.57
CA ALA A 64 9.01 -8.58 2.03
C ALA A 64 10.09 -8.49 0.93
N ASP A 65 9.91 -9.12 -0.22
CA ASP A 65 10.83 -9.05 -1.36
C ASP A 65 10.47 -7.93 -2.34
N ASP A 66 9.30 -7.30 -2.18
CA ASP A 66 8.85 -6.20 -3.04
C ASP A 66 9.44 -4.86 -2.61
N GLY A 67 10.08 -4.15 -3.55
CA GLY A 67 10.76 -2.89 -3.27
C GLY A 67 9.81 -1.75 -2.90
N TRP A 68 8.61 -1.71 -3.49
CA TRP A 68 7.59 -0.72 -3.13
C TRP A 68 7.05 -1.00 -1.74
N PHE A 69 6.77 -2.27 -1.42
CA PHE A 69 6.38 -2.67 -0.07
C PHE A 69 7.42 -2.25 0.97
N GLN A 70 8.70 -2.53 0.74
CA GLN A 70 9.78 -2.15 1.67
C GLN A 70 9.90 -0.63 1.88
N GLU A 71 9.53 0.19 0.89
CA GLU A 71 9.56 1.65 1.01
C GLU A 71 8.44 2.20 1.91
N TYR A 72 7.24 1.63 1.80
CA TYR A 72 6.03 2.20 2.43
C TYR A 72 5.51 1.40 3.62
N PHE A 73 5.87 0.12 3.74
CA PHE A 73 5.35 -0.78 4.75
C PHE A 73 6.43 -1.64 5.40
N ARG A 74 6.09 -2.19 6.56
CA ARG A 74 6.84 -3.28 7.20
C ARG A 74 5.88 -4.29 7.83
N ARG A 75 6.32 -5.54 7.87
CA ARG A 75 5.63 -6.59 8.65
C ARG A 75 5.72 -6.30 10.15
N LEU A 76 4.66 -6.67 10.88
CA LEU A 76 4.63 -6.70 12.34
C LEU A 76 5.00 -8.09 12.87
#